data_AF-A0A5J1UHW6-F1
#
_entry.id   AF-A0A5J1UHW6-F1
#
_cell.length_a   1.000
_cell.length_b   1.000
_cell.length_c   1.000
_cell.angle_alpha   90.00
_cell.angle_beta   90.00
_cell.angle_gamma   90.00
#
_symmetry.space_group_name_H-M   'P 1'
#
loop_
_entity.id
_entity.type
_entity.pdbx_description
1 polymer ?
#
loop_
_entity_poly.entity_id
_entity_poly.type
_entity_poly.pdbx_seq_one_letter_code
_entity_poly.pdbx_strand_id
1 'polypeptide(L)'
;MKHFIRSIKMIWITMSISILCVSLLRLSQLDSNYDISELNSIMMYGMVIISFPTGIIFAIVLFLFLLSFGFIFTTIHSEYVLTVAIWGWFLFGGYVQWFFLVEKMIKNEEYHK
;
A
#
# COMPACT_ATOMS: atom_id res chain seq x y z
N MET A 1 3.00 12.61 -23.09
CA MET A 1 2.56 12.57 -21.67
C MET A 1 1.89 11.25 -21.28
N LYS A 2 0.88 10.78 -22.02
CA LYS A 2 0.12 9.54 -21.72
C LYS A 2 1.02 8.29 -21.57
N HIS A 3 2.00 8.09 -22.46
CA HIS A 3 2.94 6.95 -22.36
C HIS A 3 3.86 7.01 -21.14
N PHE A 4 4.35 8.20 -20.77
CA PHE A 4 5.22 8.39 -19.60
C PHE A 4 4.48 8.05 -18.30
N ILE A 5 3.24 8.52 -18.17
CA ILE A 5 2.41 8.25 -16.99
C ILE A 5 2.06 6.76 -16.93
N ARG A 6 1.79 6.13 -18.08
CA ARG A 6 1.60 4.67 -18.13
C ARG A 6 2.84 3.91 -17.63
N SER A 7 4.04 4.35 -17.99
CA SER A 7 5.28 3.74 -17.49
C SER A 7 5.42 3.88 -15.98
N ILE A 8 5.14 5.06 -15.41
CA ILE A 8 5.17 5.26 -13.95
C ILE A 8 4.15 4.35 -13.24
N LYS A 9 2.93 4.23 -13.78
CA LYS A 9 1.91 3.31 -13.25
C LYS A 9 2.42 1.86 -13.19
N MET A 10 3.06 1.39 -14.27
CA MET A 10 3.61 0.04 -14.33
C MET A 10 4.77 -0.16 -13.35
N ILE A 11 5.65 0.83 -13.20
CA ILE A 11 6.73 0.81 -12.21
C ILE A 11 6.16 0.73 -10.80
N TRP A 12 5.15 1.55 -10.49
CA TRP A 12 4.49 1.52 -9.19
C TRP A 12 3.86 0.16 -8.89
N ILE A 13 3.08 -0.42 -9.82
CA ILE A 13 2.49 -1.77 -9.64
C ILE A 13 3.58 -2.81 -9.39
N THR A 14 4.65 -2.77 -10.19
CA THR A 14 5.76 -3.73 -10.09
C THR A 14 6.45 -3.61 -8.74
N MET A 15 6.69 -2.38 -8.25
CA MET A 15 7.25 -2.14 -6.92
C MET A 15 6.33 -2.63 -5.82
N SER A 16 5.03 -2.34 -5.88
CA SER A 16 4.06 -2.81 -4.89
C SER A 16 4.02 -4.34 -4.80
N ILE A 17 4.01 -5.03 -5.93
CA ILE A 17 4.04 -6.51 -5.97
C ILE A 17 5.38 -7.03 -5.44
N SER A 18 6.50 -6.41 -5.81
CA SER A 18 7.82 -6.82 -5.35
C SER A 18 7.96 -6.69 -3.83
N ILE A 19 7.42 -5.60 -3.25
CA ILE A 19 7.36 -5.40 -1.80
C ILE A 19 6.58 -6.56 -1.16
N LEU A 20 5.40 -6.91 -1.67
CA LEU A 20 4.63 -8.04 -1.14
C LEU A 20 5.39 -9.37 -1.23
N CYS A 21 5.98 -9.67 -2.39
CA CYS A 21 6.72 -10.92 -2.57
C CYS A 21 7.89 -11.03 -1.59
N VAL A 22 8.66 -9.95 -1.42
CA VAL A 22 9.78 -9.92 -0.47
C VAL A 22 9.27 -10.07 0.97
N SER A 23 8.17 -9.40 1.31
CA SER A 23 7.54 -9.53 2.63
C SER A 23 7.07 -10.97 2.89
N LEU A 24 6.40 -11.63 1.95
CA LEU A 24 5.93 -13.01 2.12
C LEU A 24 7.09 -14.01 2.22
N LEU A 25 8.13 -13.84 1.40
CA LEU A 25 9.34 -14.65 1.47
C LEU A 25 10.03 -14.49 2.83
N ARG A 26 10.14 -13.26 3.33
CA ARG A 26 10.75 -13.00 4.64
C ARG A 26 9.88 -13.52 5.78
N LEU A 27 8.56 -13.38 5.69
CA LEU A 27 7.60 -13.88 6.68
C LEU A 27 7.73 -15.40 6.87
N SER A 28 8.01 -16.16 5.81
CA SER A 28 8.22 -17.62 5.89
C SER A 28 9.45 -18.05 6.70
N GLN A 29 10.37 -17.12 6.98
CA GLN A 29 11.61 -17.37 7.71
C GLN A 29 11.57 -16.87 9.15
N LEU A 30 10.49 -16.22 9.57
CA LEU A 30 10.37 -15.54 10.85
C LEU A 30 9.51 -16.36 11.81
N ASP A 31 10.07 -16.67 12.98
CA ASP A 31 9.36 -17.38 14.07
C ASP A 31 8.91 -16.43 15.21
N SER A 32 9.42 -15.19 15.23
CA SER A 32 9.15 -14.22 16.30
C SER A 32 8.08 -13.20 15.90
N ASN A 33 7.06 -13.02 16.75
CA ASN A 33 6.02 -12.01 16.57
C ASN A 33 6.57 -10.58 16.48
N TYR A 34 7.69 -10.28 17.16
CA TYR A 34 8.34 -8.97 17.09
C TYR A 34 8.86 -8.68 15.68
N ASP A 35 9.57 -9.65 15.09
CA ASP A 35 10.17 -9.51 13.76
C ASP A 35 9.09 -9.43 12.66
N ILE A 36 7.96 -10.10 12.87
CA ILE A 36 6.80 -10.03 11.98
C ILE A 36 6.18 -8.63 12.00
N SER A 37 6.04 -8.02 13.17
CA SER A 37 5.56 -6.64 13.32
C SER A 37 6.51 -5.63 12.67
N GLU A 38 7.83 -5.82 12.80
CA GLU A 38 8.83 -4.99 12.15
C GLU A 38 8.76 -5.12 10.63
N LEU A 39 8.64 -6.34 10.11
CA LEU A 39 8.49 -6.60 8.68
C LEU A 39 7.23 -5.93 8.11
N ASN A 40 6.10 -6.04 8.81
CA ASN A 40 4.86 -5.36 8.42
C ASN A 40 5.03 -3.84 8.42
N SER A 41 5.75 -3.29 9.40
CA SER A 41 6.06 -1.86 9.46
C SER A 41 6.91 -1.42 8.25
N ILE A 42 7.96 -2.17 7.91
CA ILE A 42 8.81 -1.90 6.73
C ILE A 42 7.99 -1.94 5.43
N MET A 43 7.14 -2.96 5.29
CA MET A 43 6.22 -3.08 4.16
C MET A 43 5.29 -1.87 4.04
N MET A 44 4.69 -1.45 5.15
CA MET A 44 3.83 -0.26 5.20
C MET A 44 4.59 1.00 4.77
N TYR A 45 5.79 1.23 5.33
CA TYR A 45 6.61 2.38 4.95
C TYR A 45 6.96 2.37 3.46
N GLY A 46 7.36 1.21 2.92
CA GLY A 46 7.64 1.06 1.49
C GLY A 46 6.44 1.44 0.63
N MET A 47 5.25 0.95 0.98
CA MET A 47 4.01 1.25 0.26
C MET A 47 3.59 2.73 0.37
N VAL A 48 3.80 3.36 1.54
CA VAL A 48 3.55 4.79 1.75
C VAL A 48 4.45 5.66 0.86
N ILE A 49 5.74 5.33 0.79
CA ILE A 49 6.72 6.10 -0.01
C ILE A 49 6.36 6.09 -1.49
N ILE A 50 6.09 4.90 -2.06
CA ILE A 50 5.77 4.79 -3.49
C ILE A 50 4.39 5.32 -3.86
N SER A 51 3.54 5.59 -2.86
CA SER A 51 2.18 6.10 -3.03
C SER A 51 2.01 7.49 -2.41
N PHE A 52 3.09 8.24 -2.21
CA PHE A 52 3.00 9.58 -1.65
C PHE A 52 2.24 10.53 -2.60
N PRO A 53 1.34 11.40 -2.10
CA PRO A 53 0.97 11.61 -0.69
C PRO A 53 -0.20 10.73 -0.20
N THR A 54 -0.94 10.07 -1.10
CA THR A 54 -2.15 9.30 -0.71
C THR A 54 -1.86 8.17 0.27
N GLY A 55 -0.67 7.57 0.20
CA GLY A 55 -0.20 6.56 1.14
C GLY A 55 -0.25 7.05 2.60
N ILE A 56 0.06 8.32 2.86
CA ILE A 56 -0.02 8.90 4.21
C ILE A 56 -1.47 8.97 4.67
N ILE A 57 -2.38 9.42 3.80
CA ILE A 57 -3.82 9.50 4.12
C ILE A 57 -4.34 8.09 4.46
N PHE A 58 -4.00 7.10 3.64
CA PHE A 58 -4.39 5.72 3.87
C PHE A 58 -3.76 5.12 5.14
N ALA A 59 -2.54 5.52 5.51
CA ALA A 59 -1.92 5.14 6.78
C ALA A 59 -2.68 5.74 7.98
N ILE A 60 -3.05 7.02 7.92
CA ILE A 60 -3.83 7.69 8.97
C ILE A 60 -5.20 7.03 9.12
N VAL A 61 -5.89 6.77 8.00
CA VAL A 61 -7.20 6.09 8.05
C VAL A 61 -7.08 4.69 8.63
N LEU A 62 -6.05 3.92 8.24
CA LEU A 62 -5.78 2.61 8.81
C LEU A 62 -5.50 2.69 10.31
N PHE A 63 -4.69 3.66 10.74
CA PHE A 63 -4.40 3.88 12.16
C PHE A 63 -5.67 4.18 12.97
N LEU A 64 -6.52 5.09 12.49
CA LEU A 64 -7.81 5.40 13.13
C LEU A 64 -8.76 4.20 13.16
N PHE A 65 -8.76 3.41 12.08
CA PHE A 65 -9.55 2.19 12.00
C PHE A 65 -9.07 1.14 13.01
N LEU A 66 -7.77 0.90 13.11
CA LEU A 66 -7.17 -0.01 14.09
C LEU A 66 -7.36 0.48 15.52
N LEU A 67 -7.28 1.79 15.76
CA LEU A 67 -7.58 2.38 17.07
C LEU A 67 -9.03 2.09 17.50
N SER A 68 -9.96 2.17 16.55
CA SER A 68 -11.40 2.02 16.82
C SER A 68 -11.86 0.56 16.85
N PHE A 69 -11.22 -0.32 16.07
CA PHE A 69 -11.67 -1.70 15.82
C PHE A 69 -10.58 -2.76 16.05
N GLY A 70 -9.49 -2.42 16.76
CA GLY A 70 -8.33 -3.30 16.95
C GLY A 70 -8.65 -4.67 17.53
N PHE A 71 -9.72 -4.79 18.33
CA PHE A 71 -10.17 -6.05 18.90
C PHE A 71 -10.64 -7.08 17.84
N ILE A 72 -11.12 -6.63 16.67
CA ILE A 72 -11.48 -7.53 15.57
C ILE A 72 -10.21 -8.11 14.92
N PHE A 73 -9.15 -7.30 14.82
CA PHE A 73 -7.88 -7.72 14.22
C PHE A 73 -7.11 -8.72 15.08
N THR A 74 -7.21 -8.66 16.41
CA THR A 74 -6.61 -9.67 17.30
C THR A 74 -7.20 -11.06 17.13
N THR A 75 -8.32 -11.19 16.39
CA THR A 75 -8.98 -12.48 16.10
C THR A 75 -8.41 -13.15 14.84
N ILE A 76 -7.65 -12.42 14.00
CA ILE A 76 -7.02 -12.99 12.81
C ILE A 76 -5.73 -13.71 13.25
N HIS A 77 -5.76 -15.04 13.29
CA HIS A 77 -4.59 -15.85 13.67
C HIS A 77 -3.53 -16.01 12.59
N SER A 78 -3.81 -15.62 11.34
CA SER A 78 -2.87 -15.79 10.24
C SER A 78 -2.14 -14.48 9.93
N GLU A 79 -0.86 -14.44 10.28
CA GLU A 79 0.05 -13.34 9.96
C GLU A 79 0.12 -13.06 8.46
N TYR A 80 0.07 -14.11 7.63
CA TYR A 80 0.03 -14.00 6.17
C TYR A 80 -1.20 -13.24 5.69
N VAL A 81 -2.38 -13.54 6.26
CA VAL A 81 -3.63 -12.85 5.90
C VAL A 81 -3.55 -11.39 6.32
N LEU A 82 -2.99 -11.10 7.51
CA LEU A 82 -2.81 -9.74 7.99
C LEU A 82 -1.87 -8.94 7.08
N THR A 83 -0.69 -9.50 6.73
CA THR A 83 0.28 -8.87 5.82
C THR A 83 -0.34 -8.58 4.46
N VAL A 84 -1.05 -9.54 3.85
CA VAL A 84 -1.72 -9.33 2.56
C VAL A 84 -2.83 -8.28 2.66
N ALA A 85 -3.60 -8.27 3.76
CA ALA A 85 -4.67 -7.28 3.97
C ALA A 85 -4.12 -5.86 4.11
N ILE A 86 -3.06 -5.67 4.91
CA ILE A 86 -2.38 -4.38 5.07
C ILE A 86 -1.81 -3.92 3.72
N TRP A 87 -1.10 -4.80 3.01
CA TRP A 87 -0.59 -4.49 1.67
C TRP A 87 -1.71 -4.08 0.70
N GLY A 88 -2.81 -4.84 0.68
CA GLY A 88 -3.96 -4.58 -0.19
C GLY A 88 -4.61 -3.23 0.09
N TRP A 89 -4.70 -2.85 1.37
CA TRP A 89 -5.18 -1.53 1.77
C TRP A 89 -4.33 -0.40 1.18
N PHE A 90 -3.00 -0.50 1.28
CA PHE A 90 -2.12 0.51 0.70
C PHE A 90 -2.05 0.48 -0.83
N LEU A 91 -2.16 -0.71 -1.44
CA LEU A 91 -2.25 -0.84 -2.88
C LEU A 91 -3.50 -0.10 -3.40
N PHE A 92 -4.63 -0.23 -2.70
CA PHE A 92 -5.84 0.50 -3.04
C PHE A 92 -5.64 2.01 -2.90
N GLY A 93 -4.94 2.48 -1.87
CA GLY A 93 -4.58 3.89 -1.72
C GLY A 93 -3.77 4.43 -2.91
N GLY A 94 -2.71 3.73 -3.30
CA GLY A 94 -1.92 4.11 -4.48
C GLY A 94 -2.68 3.96 -5.80
N TYR A 95 -3.62 3.02 -5.90
CA TYR A 95 -4.51 2.89 -7.06
C TYR A 95 -5.38 4.14 -7.22
N VAL A 96 -6.00 4.63 -6.14
CA VAL A 96 -6.79 5.87 -6.15
C VAL A 96 -5.94 7.06 -6.63
N GLN A 97 -4.68 7.15 -6.19
CA GLN A 97 -3.76 8.18 -6.68
C GLN A 97 -3.54 8.11 -8.19
N TRP A 98 -3.07 6.96 -8.67
CA TRP A 98 -2.59 6.84 -10.05
C TRP A 98 -3.72 6.78 -11.08
N PHE A 99 -4.83 6.11 -10.75
CA PHE A 99 -5.91 5.85 -11.69
C PHE A 99 -7.06 6.85 -11.58
N PHE A 100 -7.27 7.47 -10.42
CA PHE A 100 -8.34 8.44 -10.26
C PHE A 100 -7.81 9.89 -10.24
N LEU A 101 -6.94 10.22 -9.28
CA LEU A 101 -6.49 11.61 -9.09
C LEU A 101 -5.61 12.10 -10.25
N VAL A 102 -4.56 11.33 -10.59
CA VAL A 102 -3.64 11.68 -11.68
C VAL A 102 -4.37 11.72 -13.02
N GLU A 103 -5.28 10.78 -13.26
CA GLU A 103 -6.05 10.78 -14.51
C GLU A 103 -6.99 11.99 -14.62
N LYS A 104 -7.63 12.38 -13.52
CA LYS A 104 -8.47 13.58 -13.46
C LYS A 104 -7.67 14.86 -13.71
N MET A 105 -6.47 14.97 -13.16
CA MET A 105 -5.59 16.13 -13.38
C MET A 105 -5.21 16.29 -14.86
N ILE A 106 -4.82 15.20 -15.53
CA ILE A 106 -4.45 15.23 -16.95
C ILE A 106 -5.64 15.65 -17.82
N LYS A 107 -6.84 15.10 -17.55
CA LYS A 107 -8.06 15.44 -18.30
C LYS A 107 -8.38 16.93 -18.16
N ASN A 108 -8.31 17.49 -16.94
CA ASN A 108 -8.55 18.91 -16.71
C ASN A 108 -7.54 19.82 -17.43
N GLU A 109 -6.27 19.43 -17.53
CA GLU A 109 -5.27 20.19 -18.29
C GLU A 109 -5.55 20.21 -19.81
N GLU A 110 -6.12 19.13 -20.36
CA GLU A 110 -6.52 19.08 -21.78
C GLU A 110 -7.72 19.99 -22.08
N TYR A 111 -8.59 20.30 -21.10
CA TYR A 111 -9.74 21.21 -21.28
C TYR A 111 -9.40 22.70 -21.15
N HIS A 112 -8.29 23.04 -20.50
CA HIS A 112 -7.85 24.42 -20.29
C HIS A 112 -6.78 24.88 -21.29
N LYS A 113 -6.45 24.05 -22.30
CA LYS A 113 -5.62 24.40 -23.46
C LYS A 113 -6.48 24.60 -24.70
#